data_AF-A0A950D8M3-F1
#
_entry.id   AF-A0A950D8M3-F1
#
_cell.length_a   1.000
_cell.length_b   1.000
_cell.length_c   1.000
_cell.angle_alpha   90.00
_cell.angle_beta   90.00
_cell.angle_gamma   90.00
#
_symmetry.space_group_name_H-M   'P 1'
#
loop_
_entity.id
_entity.type
_entity.pdbx_description
1 polymer ?
#
loop_
_entity_poly.entity_id
_entity_poly.type
_entity_poly.pdbx_seq_one_letter_code
_entity_poly.pdbx_strand_id
1 'polypeptide(L)'
;MATLKEVADLAGVSVATASTALNRGPVKESTRNRVLECAKQLNYVPNRIGRTLNTGKSNTIALLMMTCAEYADIVHKTSLFYYLQHRDAPMGGLEGDDASLRRRSAHRDGEIGPEP
;
A
#
# COMPACT_ATOMS: atom_id res chain seq x y z
N MET A 1 20.52 -12.62 -16.04
CA MET A 1 19.82 -11.59 -15.25
C MET A 1 20.78 -11.14 -14.17
N ALA A 2 21.10 -9.85 -14.11
CA ALA A 2 22.10 -9.36 -13.16
C ALA A 2 21.61 -9.50 -11.72
N THR A 3 22.50 -9.81 -10.80
CA THR A 3 22.21 -9.96 -9.37
C THR A 3 22.68 -8.75 -8.57
N LEU A 4 22.12 -8.56 -7.36
CA LEU A 4 22.57 -7.47 -6.48
C LEU A 4 24.06 -7.61 -6.11
N LYS A 5 24.57 -8.84 -6.08
CA LYS A 5 25.98 -9.13 -5.80
C LYS A 5 26.89 -8.57 -6.91
N GLU A 6 26.54 -8.82 -8.17
CA GLU A 6 27.29 -8.29 -9.32
C GLU A 6 27.27 -6.76 -9.37
N VAL A 7 26.14 -6.13 -9.00
CA VAL A 7 26.06 -4.67 -8.88
C VAL A 7 26.99 -4.16 -7.76
N ALA A 8 27.05 -4.86 -6.63
CA ALA A 8 27.90 -4.50 -5.50
C ALA A 8 29.40 -4.65 -5.85
N ASP A 9 29.75 -5.73 -6.53
CA ASP A 9 31.12 -6.01 -7.00
C ASP A 9 31.57 -4.94 -8.01
N LEU A 10 30.72 -4.58 -8.98
CA LEU A 10 31.02 -3.54 -9.97
C LEU A 10 31.14 -2.15 -9.34
N ALA A 11 30.31 -1.84 -8.34
CA ALA A 11 30.34 -0.56 -7.63
C ALA A 11 31.42 -0.49 -6.53
N GLY A 12 32.12 -1.59 -6.25
CA GLY A 12 33.15 -1.69 -5.21
C GLY A 12 32.60 -1.44 -3.79
N VAL A 13 31.41 -1.97 -3.49
CA VAL A 13 30.76 -1.82 -2.18
C VAL A 13 30.25 -3.16 -1.66
N SER A 14 29.90 -3.23 -0.37
CA SER A 14 29.24 -4.42 0.17
C SER A 14 27.82 -4.59 -0.39
N VAL A 15 27.32 -5.83 -0.43
CA VAL A 15 25.93 -6.14 -0.83
C VAL A 15 24.92 -5.38 0.04
N ALA A 16 25.20 -5.22 1.33
CA ALA A 16 24.36 -4.46 2.25
C ALA A 16 24.33 -2.97 1.86
N THR A 17 25.48 -2.38 1.53
CA THR A 17 25.57 -0.98 1.08
C THR A 17 24.84 -0.77 -0.24
N ALA A 18 24.98 -1.69 -1.20
CA ALA A 18 24.25 -1.64 -2.47
C ALA A 18 22.72 -1.73 -2.24
N SER A 19 22.27 -2.64 -1.37
CA SER A 19 20.86 -2.75 -0.97
C SER A 19 20.34 -1.45 -0.37
N THR A 20 21.09 -0.84 0.55
CA THR A 20 20.73 0.42 1.20
C THR A 20 20.69 1.58 0.20
N ALA A 21 21.66 1.68 -0.70
CA ALA A 21 21.71 2.70 -1.74
C ALA A 21 20.50 2.63 -2.67
N LEU A 22 20.11 1.43 -3.11
CA LEU A 22 18.95 1.21 -3.97
C LEU A 22 17.62 1.42 -3.23
N ASN A 23 17.56 1.12 -1.93
CA ASN A 23 16.38 1.34 -1.08
C ASN A 23 16.31 2.75 -0.45
N ARG A 24 17.10 3.70 -0.97
CA ARG A 24 17.16 5.10 -0.51
C ARG A 24 17.58 5.29 0.96
N GLY A 25 18.16 4.29 1.60
CA GLY A 25 18.66 4.38 2.98
C GLY A 25 19.90 5.27 3.13
N PRO A 26 20.44 5.42 4.36
CA PRO A 26 21.54 6.33 4.64
C PRO A 26 22.84 5.84 4.01
N VAL A 27 23.28 6.52 2.94
CA VAL A 27 24.57 6.32 2.26
C VAL A 27 25.04 7.67 1.72
N LYS A 28 26.36 7.85 1.57
CA LYS A 28 26.90 9.03 0.88
C LYS A 28 26.33 9.13 -0.52
N GLU A 29 26.04 10.35 -0.95
CA GLU A 29 25.44 10.62 -2.25
C GLU A 29 26.35 10.16 -3.41
N SER A 30 27.66 10.32 -3.26
CA SER A 30 28.66 9.81 -4.20
C SER A 30 28.58 8.28 -4.38
N THR A 31 28.44 7.54 -3.27
CA THR A 31 28.28 6.08 -3.29
C THR A 31 26.94 5.68 -3.93
N ARG A 32 25.87 6.42 -3.65
CA ARG A 32 24.55 6.18 -4.23
C ARG A 32 24.58 6.33 -5.75
N ASN A 33 25.16 7.41 -6.26
CA ASN A 33 25.24 7.66 -7.70
C ASN A 33 26.03 6.56 -8.40
N ARG A 34 27.17 6.14 -7.82
CA ARG A 34 27.98 5.05 -8.37
C ARG A 34 27.21 3.73 -8.44
N VAL A 35 26.49 3.36 -7.37
CA VAL A 35 25.67 2.14 -7.35
C VAL A 35 24.53 2.21 -8.37
N LEU A 36 23.90 3.37 -8.54
CA LEU A 36 22.82 3.55 -9.53
C LEU A 36 23.33 3.46 -10.97
N GLU A 37 24.51 3.99 -11.27
CA GLU A 37 25.14 3.84 -12.58
C GLU A 37 25.48 2.38 -12.88
N CYS A 38 26.14 1.69 -11.96
CA CYS A 38 26.45 0.26 -12.11
C CYS A 38 25.19 -0.59 -12.30
N ALA A 39 24.13 -0.30 -11.53
CA ALA A 39 22.84 -0.98 -11.67
C ALA A 39 22.21 -0.75 -13.05
N LYS A 40 22.30 0.47 -13.60
CA LYS A 40 21.82 0.78 -14.96
C LYS A 40 22.64 0.06 -16.03
N GLN A 41 23.97 0.08 -15.91
CA GLN A 41 24.87 -0.61 -16.85
C GLN A 41 24.59 -2.12 -16.93
N LEU A 42 24.29 -2.74 -15.79
CA LEU A 42 23.97 -4.16 -15.69
C LEU A 42 22.50 -4.48 -15.98
N ASN A 43 21.67 -3.47 -16.29
CA ASN A 43 20.22 -3.62 -16.47
C ASN A 43 19.57 -4.36 -15.27
N TYR A 44 20.03 -4.04 -14.06
CA TYR A 44 19.60 -4.69 -12.83
C TYR A 44 18.17 -4.29 -12.49
N VAL A 45 17.29 -5.29 -12.37
CA VAL A 45 15.91 -5.11 -11.91
C VAL A 45 15.75 -5.84 -10.57
N PRO A 46 15.35 -5.13 -9.49
CA PRO A 46 15.16 -5.75 -8.19
C PRO A 46 14.10 -6.86 -8.24
N ASN A 47 14.44 -8.03 -7.69
CA ASN A 47 13.50 -9.14 -7.58
C ASN A 47 12.44 -8.84 -6.50
N ARG A 48 11.20 -8.58 -6.93
CA ARG A 48 10.06 -8.29 -6.03
C ARG A 48 9.69 -9.49 -5.16
N ILE A 49 9.74 -10.72 -5.69
CA ILE A 49 9.37 -11.94 -4.95
C ILE A 49 10.34 -12.17 -3.79
N GLY A 50 11.65 -12.12 -4.08
CA GLY A 50 12.68 -12.25 -3.04
C GLY A 50 12.58 -11.15 -1.98
N ARG A 51 12.19 -9.93 -2.38
CA ARG A 51 11.94 -8.83 -1.45
C ARG A 51 10.75 -9.12 -0.53
N THR A 52 9.63 -9.58 -1.08
CA THR A 52 8.43 -9.92 -0.30
C THR A 52 8.67 -11.04 0.70
N LEU A 53 9.46 -12.05 0.35
CA LEU A 53 9.85 -13.13 1.27
C LEU A 53 10.69 -12.61 2.44
N ASN A 54 11.65 -11.71 2.16
CA ASN A 54 12.52 -11.17 3.19
C ASN A 54 11.81 -10.14 4.10
N THR A 55 10.89 -9.33 3.56
CA THR A 55 10.19 -8.29 4.33
C THR A 55 8.89 -8.79 4.97
N GLY A 56 8.36 -9.95 4.55
CA GLY A 56 7.03 -10.43 4.91
C GLY A 56 5.89 -9.55 4.38
N LYS A 57 6.19 -8.55 3.54
CA LYS A 57 5.24 -7.56 3.04
C LYS A 57 5.21 -7.61 1.51
N SER A 58 4.06 -8.02 0.96
CA SER A 58 3.84 -8.07 -0.48
C SER A 58 3.54 -6.70 -1.10
N ASN A 59 3.16 -5.71 -0.27
CA ASN A 59 2.67 -4.39 -0.71
C ASN A 59 1.67 -4.50 -1.88
N THR A 60 0.87 -5.57 -1.88
CA THR A 60 -0.11 -5.87 -2.93
C THR A 60 -1.50 -5.56 -2.40
N ILE A 61 -2.24 -4.70 -3.10
CA ILE A 61 -3.66 -4.44 -2.82
C ILE A 61 -4.46 -5.46 -3.63
N ALA A 62 -5.15 -6.36 -2.95
CA ALA A 62 -6.08 -7.29 -3.60
C ALA A 62 -7.42 -6.59 -3.82
N LEU A 63 -7.84 -6.48 -5.09
CA LEU A 63 -9.16 -5.96 -5.45
C LEU A 63 -10.07 -7.15 -5.79
N LEU A 64 -11.05 -7.40 -4.92
CA LEU A 64 -12.11 -8.37 -5.17
C LEU A 64 -13.28 -7.62 -5.82
N MET A 65 -13.35 -7.73 -7.15
CA MET A 65 -14.50 -7.24 -7.92
C MET A 65 -15.27 -8.45 -8.41
N MET A 66 -16.58 -8.37 -8.26
CA MET A 66 -17.44 -9.48 -8.59
C MET A 66 -18.13 -9.15 -9.91
N THR A 67 -17.69 -9.85 -10.95
CA THR A 67 -17.98 -9.53 -12.34
C THR A 67 -19.02 -10.49 -12.89
N CYS A 68 -20.28 -10.35 -12.49
CA CYS A 68 -21.38 -10.99 -13.22
C CYS A 68 -22.47 -9.97 -13.59
N ALA A 69 -23.11 -10.16 -14.73
CA ALA A 69 -24.16 -9.26 -15.21
C ALA A 69 -25.45 -9.37 -14.38
N GLU A 70 -25.60 -10.44 -13.58
CA GLU A 70 -26.78 -10.75 -12.77
C GLU A 70 -26.72 -10.16 -11.36
N TYR A 71 -25.78 -9.23 -11.13
CA TYR A 71 -25.51 -8.59 -9.85
C TYR A 71 -26.73 -7.93 -9.21
N ALA A 72 -27.53 -7.23 -10.03
CA ALA A 72 -28.75 -6.59 -9.57
C ALA A 72 -29.73 -7.63 -9.00
N ASP A 73 -29.78 -8.80 -9.60
CA ASP A 73 -30.76 -9.83 -9.27
C ASP A 73 -30.38 -10.57 -7.98
N ILE A 74 -29.09 -10.87 -7.79
CA ILE A 74 -28.58 -11.48 -6.56
C ILE A 74 -28.68 -10.49 -5.39
N VAL A 75 -28.23 -9.24 -5.56
CA VAL A 75 -28.33 -8.22 -4.51
C VAL A 75 -29.79 -7.98 -4.14
N HIS A 76 -30.67 -7.80 -5.12
CA HIS A 76 -32.09 -7.54 -4.87
C HIS A 76 -32.77 -8.74 -4.20
N LYS A 77 -32.51 -9.97 -4.65
CA LYS A 77 -33.08 -11.18 -4.02
C LYS A 77 -32.53 -11.43 -2.63
N THR A 78 -31.24 -11.19 -2.38
CA THR A 78 -30.66 -11.34 -1.03
C THR A 78 -31.15 -10.25 -0.09
N SER A 79 -31.21 -8.99 -0.51
CA SER A 79 -31.76 -7.89 0.28
C SER A 79 -33.25 -8.07 0.58
N LEU A 80 -34.02 -8.51 -0.43
CA LEU A 80 -35.44 -8.80 -0.26
C LEU A 80 -35.67 -10.01 0.65
N PHE A 81 -34.89 -11.08 0.50
CA PHE A 81 -34.97 -12.25 1.37
C PHE A 81 -34.64 -11.90 2.83
N TYR A 82 -33.58 -11.12 3.06
CA TYR A 82 -33.25 -10.60 4.39
C TYR A 82 -34.41 -9.78 4.98
N TYR A 83 -34.99 -8.86 4.19
CA TYR A 83 -36.14 -8.07 4.61
C TYR A 83 -37.39 -8.92 4.94
N LEU A 84 -37.66 -9.95 4.13
CA LEU A 84 -38.80 -10.84 4.33
C LEU A 84 -38.63 -11.77 5.53
N GLN A 85 -37.40 -12.21 5.83
CA GLN A 85 -37.11 -13.00 7.03
C GLN A 85 -37.10 -12.16 8.31
N HIS A 86 -36.79 -10.87 8.20
CA HIS A 86 -36.71 -9.95 9.33
C HIS A 86 -37.79 -8.86 9.25
N ARG A 87 -39.05 -9.27 9.01
CA ARG A 87 -40.21 -8.37 8.87
C ARG A 87 -40.42 -7.39 10.03
N ASP A 88 -39.96 -7.74 11.22
CA ASP A 88 -40.07 -6.92 12.43
C ASP A 88 -38.76 -6.19 12.80
N ALA A 89 -37.72 -6.26 11.95
CA ALA A 89 -36.50 -5.50 12.20
C ALA A 89 -36.74 -4.01 11.92
N PRO A 90 -36.35 -3.10 12.83
CA PRO A 90 -36.51 -1.67 12.61
C PRO A 90 -35.70 -1.24 11.39
N MET A 91 -36.35 -0.55 10.46
CA MET A 91 -35.78 0.05 9.24
C MET A 91 -34.90 1.26 9.58
N GLY A 92 -33.89 1.09 10.42
CA GLY A 92 -32.98 2.15 10.85
C GLY A 92 -31.57 1.59 10.96
N GLY A 93 -30.81 1.67 9.86
CA GLY A 93 -29.42 1.24 9.90
C GLY A 93 -28.73 1.08 8.55
N LEU A 94 -29.12 1.84 7.52
CA LEU A 94 -28.30 2.02 6.30
C LEU A 94 -28.24 3.50 5.86
N GLU A 95 -28.64 4.44 6.73
CA GLU A 95 -28.08 5.78 6.65
C GLU A 95 -26.72 5.69 7.34
N GLY A 96 -25.67 5.90 6.55
CA GLY A 96 -24.32 6.01 7.10
C GLY A 96 -24.34 6.99 8.26
N ASP A 97 -23.73 6.57 9.37
CA ASP A 97 -23.55 7.34 10.58
C ASP A 97 -22.62 8.55 10.31
N ASP A 98 -23.07 9.52 9.50
CA ASP A 98 -22.37 10.78 9.19
C ASP A 98 -22.18 11.64 10.45
N ALA A 99 -22.96 11.36 11.51
CA ALA A 99 -22.80 11.94 12.82
C ALA A 99 -21.46 11.57 13.49
N SER A 100 -20.86 10.43 13.12
CA SER A 100 -19.56 10.00 13.63
C SER A 100 -18.37 10.68 12.92
N LEU A 101 -18.58 11.18 11.70
CA LEU A 101 -17.57 11.90 10.91
C LEU A 101 -17.48 13.40 11.28
N ARG A 102 -18.57 14.03 11.73
CA ARG A 102 -18.56 15.44 12.16
C ARG A 102 -17.89 15.70 13.51
N ARG A 103 -17.76 14.70 14.39
CA ARG A 103 -17.05 14.87 15.69
C ARG A 103 -15.52 14.76 15.59
N ARG A 104 -14.97 14.22 14.48
CA ARG A 104 -13.51 14.13 14.29
C ARG A 104 -12.91 15.30 13.52
N SER A 105 -13.70 16.06 12.77
CA SER A 105 -13.25 17.26 12.05
C SER A 105 -13.27 18.52 12.92
N ALA A 106 -14.12 18.61 13.95
CA ALA A 106 -14.17 19.80 14.82
C ALA A 106 -13.06 19.88 15.88
N HIS A 107 -12.24 18.83 16.07
CA HIS A 107 -11.19 18.82 17.11
C HIS A 107 -9.76 19.05 16.57
N ARG A 108 -9.59 19.31 15.27
CA ARG A 108 -8.26 19.52 14.65
C ARG A 108 -8.01 20.92 14.10
N ASP A 109 -8.93 21.86 14.30
CA ASP A 109 -8.81 23.25 13.80
C ASP A 109 -8.77 24.28 14.95
N GLY A 110 -8.34 23.89 16.15
CA GLY A 110 -8.53 24.66 17.38
C GLY A 110 -7.29 24.96 18.23
N GLU A 111 -6.06 24.73 17.78
CA GLU A 111 -4.86 25.26 18.46
C GLU A 111 -3.78 25.68 17.47
N ILE A 112 -3.94 26.87 16.90
CA ILE A 112 -2.81 27.76 16.61
C ILE A 112 -3.03 28.97 17.50
N GLY A 113 -2.50 28.89 18.72
CA GLY A 113 -2.36 30.07 19.57
C GLY A 113 -1.37 31.05 18.96
N PRO A 114 -1.52 32.36 19.21
CA PRO A 114 -0.56 33.35 18.74
C PRO A 114 0.74 33.18 19.55
N GLU A 115 1.81 32.78 18.88
CA GLU A 115 3.17 32.84 19.42
C GLU A 115 3.77 34.25 19.19
N PRO A 116 4.70 34.70 20.05
CA PRO A 116 4.98 36.10 20.40
C PRO A 116 5.71 36.96 19.35
#